data_AF-A0A6P1EMG3-F1
#
_entry.id   AF-A0A6P1EMG3-F1
#
_cell.length_a   1.000
_cell.length_b   1.000
_cell.length_c   1.000
_cell.angle_alpha   90.00
_cell.angle_beta   90.00
_cell.angle_gamma   90.00
#
_symmetry.space_group_name_H-M   'P 1'
#
loop_
_entity.id
_entity.type
_entity.pdbx_description
1 polymer ?
#
loop_
_entity_poly.entity_id
_entity_poly.type
_entity_poly.pdbx_seq_one_letter_code
_entity_poly.pdbx_strand_id
1 'polypeptide(L)'
;MACGSPDQSQAGLNQCASNSAKGADVELNRIYAKVLAANATDSAFLEKFKAAQRAWLVFRDAQIAARYPSPADYGSVLPMCESGEYEQLTRDRIKQLNAWIEGTEEGDVCAGSYPMSGR
;
A
#
# COMPACT_ATOMS: atom_id res chain seq x y z
N MET A 1 -1.57 -12.41 -8.57
CA MET A 1 -1.74 -11.71 -9.86
C MET A 1 -3.20 -11.82 -10.29
N ALA A 2 -3.91 -10.70 -10.34
CA ALA A 2 -5.37 -10.64 -10.46
C ALA A 2 -5.90 -10.61 -11.92
N CYS A 3 -5.20 -11.20 -12.89
CA CYS A 3 -5.75 -11.36 -14.24
C CYS A 3 -6.10 -12.82 -14.45
N GLY A 4 -7.37 -13.09 -14.74
CA GLY A 4 -7.89 -14.45 -14.91
C GLY A 4 -7.15 -15.26 -15.98
N SER A 5 -6.67 -14.59 -17.04
CA SER A 5 -5.89 -15.20 -18.13
C SER A 5 -5.04 -14.14 -18.85
N PRO A 6 -3.82 -13.81 -18.39
CA PRO A 6 -2.96 -12.90 -19.14
C PRO A 6 -2.51 -13.56 -20.45
N ASP A 7 -2.27 -12.75 -21.50
CA ASP A 7 -1.41 -13.19 -22.60
C ASP A 7 -0.06 -13.63 -22.00
N GLN A 8 0.42 -14.81 -22.38
CA GLN A 8 1.64 -15.42 -21.83
C GLN A 8 2.91 -14.78 -22.39
N SER A 9 2.79 -13.81 -23.30
CA SER A 9 3.90 -12.93 -23.65
C SER A 9 4.38 -12.12 -22.43
N GLN A 10 5.66 -11.75 -22.41
CA GLN A 10 6.18 -10.89 -21.35
C GLN A 10 5.44 -9.55 -21.27
N ALA A 11 4.98 -9.02 -22.41
CA ALA A 11 4.16 -7.81 -22.43
C ALA A 11 2.80 -8.02 -21.74
N GLY A 12 2.14 -9.16 -22.00
CA GLY A 12 0.89 -9.53 -21.34
C GLY A 12 1.05 -9.72 -19.82
N LEU A 13 2.13 -10.39 -19.40
CA LEU A 13 2.46 -10.58 -17.98
C LEU A 13 2.80 -9.24 -17.28
N ASN A 14 3.60 -8.37 -17.92
CA ASN A 14 3.91 -7.03 -17.43
C ASN A 14 2.64 -6.19 -17.24
N GLN A 15 1.75 -6.20 -18.24
CA GLN A 15 0.49 -5.48 -18.17
C GLN A 15 -0.40 -6.00 -17.04
N CYS A 16 -0.44 -7.32 -16.86
CA CYS A 16 -1.21 -7.91 -15.79
C CYS A 16 -0.72 -7.50 -14.40
N ALA A 17 0.59 -7.58 -14.16
CA ALA A 17 1.19 -7.16 -12.91
C ALA A 17 0.93 -5.67 -12.65
N SER A 18 1.06 -4.81 -13.67
CA SER A 18 0.75 -3.39 -13.56
C SER A 18 -0.71 -3.13 -13.16
N ASN A 19 -1.66 -3.87 -13.75
CA ASN A 19 -3.08 -3.74 -13.40
C ASN A 19 -3.37 -4.21 -11.96
N SER A 20 -2.72 -5.30 -11.53
CA SER A 20 -2.83 -5.81 -10.16
C SER A 20 -2.31 -4.78 -9.14
N ALA A 21 -1.16 -4.16 -9.42
CA ALA A 21 -0.59 -3.07 -8.63
C ALA A 21 -1.51 -1.84 -8.56
N LYS A 22 -2.10 -1.43 -9.69
CA LYS A 22 -3.11 -0.34 -9.73
C LYS A 22 -4.33 -0.68 -8.89
N GLY A 23 -4.80 -1.93 -8.91
CA GLY A 23 -5.90 -2.39 -8.07
C GLY A 23 -5.61 -2.24 -6.57
N ALA A 24 -4.39 -2.60 -6.15
CA ALA A 24 -3.96 -2.38 -4.78
C ALA A 24 -3.87 -0.88 -4.43
N ASP A 25 -3.41 -0.03 -5.35
CA ASP A 25 -3.35 1.42 -5.12
C ASP A 25 -4.74 2.06 -4.95
N VAL A 26 -5.72 1.63 -5.75
CA VAL A 26 -7.12 2.07 -5.61
C VAL A 26 -7.66 1.69 -4.23
N GLU A 27 -7.40 0.47 -3.76
CA GLU A 27 -7.82 0.04 -2.42
C GLU A 27 -7.10 0.82 -1.32
N LEU A 28 -5.80 1.08 -1.46
CA LEU A 28 -5.05 1.91 -0.52
C LEU A 28 -5.68 3.30 -0.38
N ASN A 29 -6.02 3.94 -1.49
CA ASN A 29 -6.65 5.26 -1.47
C ASN A 29 -8.05 5.22 -0.82
N ARG A 30 -8.82 4.16 -1.06
CA ARG A 30 -10.12 3.95 -0.40
C ARG A 30 -9.97 3.80 1.11
N ILE A 31 -9.04 2.98 1.59
CA ILE A 31 -8.78 2.79 3.02
C ILE A 31 -8.24 4.08 3.65
N TYR A 32 -7.29 4.75 3.00
CA TYR A 32 -6.78 6.04 3.44
C TYR A 32 -7.91 7.07 3.63
N ALA A 33 -8.83 7.19 2.66
CA ALA A 33 -9.97 8.09 2.77
C ALA A 33 -10.90 7.73 3.94
N LYS A 34 -11.12 6.44 4.21
CA LYS A 34 -11.89 5.99 5.39
C LYS A 34 -11.24 6.41 6.70
N VAL A 35 -9.91 6.25 6.83
CA VAL A 35 -9.19 6.66 8.05
C VAL A 35 -9.29 8.17 8.25
N LEU A 36 -9.16 8.96 7.19
CA LEU A 36 -9.35 10.43 7.27
C LEU A 36 -10.78 10.79 7.70
N ALA A 37 -11.79 10.13 7.15
CA ALA A 37 -13.19 10.40 7.47
C ALA A 37 -13.53 10.04 8.92
N ALA A 38 -13.03 8.90 9.41
CA ALA A 38 -13.23 8.47 10.80
C ALA A 38 -12.59 9.42 11.83
N ASN A 39 -11.54 10.14 11.44
CA ASN A 39 -10.80 11.05 12.31
C ASN A 39 -10.92 12.52 11.88
N ALA A 40 -12.02 12.89 11.20
CA ALA A 40 -12.18 14.18 10.54
C ALA A 40 -12.05 15.41 11.48
N THR A 41 -12.32 15.22 12.77
CA THR A 41 -12.24 16.28 13.80
C THR A 41 -10.91 16.34 14.54
N ASP A 42 -10.04 15.34 14.40
CA ASP A 42 -8.73 15.28 15.06
C ASP A 42 -7.64 15.85 14.14
N SER A 43 -7.53 17.17 14.13
CA SER A 43 -6.55 17.89 13.29
C SER A 43 -5.09 17.46 13.53
N ALA A 44 -4.73 17.15 14.78
CA ALA A 44 -3.37 16.75 15.14
C ALA A 44 -3.05 15.36 14.57
N PHE A 45 -3.97 14.40 14.73
CA PHE A 45 -3.84 13.09 14.10
C PHE A 45 -3.76 13.21 12.58
N LEU A 46 -4.67 13.94 11.95
CA LEU A 46 -4.73 14.07 10.49
C LEU A 46 -3.42 14.63 9.92
N GLU A 47 -2.80 15.61 10.57
CA GLU A 47 -1.50 16.15 10.15
C GLU A 47 -0.42 15.06 10.15
N LYS A 48 -0.28 14.32 11.27
CA LYS A 48 0.75 13.29 11.43
C LYS A 48 0.50 12.09 10.53
N PHE A 49 -0.75 11.66 10.40
CA PHE A 49 -1.15 10.56 9.53
C PHE A 49 -0.84 10.86 8.06
N LYS A 50 -1.18 12.06 7.58
CA LYS A 50 -0.83 12.52 6.22
C LYS A 50 0.67 12.58 6.02
N ALA A 51 1.43 13.04 7.01
CA ALA A 51 2.90 13.06 6.95
C ALA A 51 3.48 11.64 6.86
N ALA A 52 3.00 10.71 7.68
CA ALA A 52 3.40 9.30 7.65
C ALA A 52 3.08 8.66 6.29
N GLN A 53 1.90 8.93 5.70
CA GLN A 53 1.54 8.41 4.39
C GLN A 53 2.43 8.96 3.27
N ARG A 54 2.77 10.25 3.29
CA ARG A 54 3.72 10.84 2.32
C ARG A 54 5.11 10.24 2.46
N ALA A 55 5.60 10.06 3.68
CA ALA A 55 6.88 9.43 3.93
C ALA A 55 6.90 7.96 3.43
N TRP A 56 5.79 7.24 3.62
CA TRP A 56 5.65 5.88 3.11
C TRP A 56 5.72 5.80 1.58
N LEU A 57 5.13 6.76 0.85
CA LEU A 57 5.26 6.80 -0.63
C LEU A 57 6.72 6.93 -1.06
N VAL A 58 7.48 7.83 -0.42
CA VAL A 58 8.92 7.99 -0.68
C VAL A 58 9.68 6.71 -0.35
N PHE A 59 9.39 6.08 0.79
CA PHE A 59 10.00 4.79 1.17
C PHE A 59 9.70 3.70 0.15
N ARG A 60 8.45 3.54 -0.29
CA ARG A 60 8.05 2.50 -1.24
C ARG A 60 8.84 2.63 -2.54
N ASP A 61 8.89 3.83 -3.09
CA ASP A 61 9.57 4.07 -4.36
C ASP A 61 11.09 3.87 -4.21
N ALA A 62 11.67 4.31 -3.08
CA ALA A 62 13.08 4.08 -2.77
C ALA A 62 13.40 2.58 -2.54
N GLN A 63 12.51 1.82 -1.91
CA GLN A 63 12.64 0.39 -1.66
C GLN A 63 12.64 -0.39 -2.98
N ILE A 64 11.75 -0.05 -3.91
CA ILE A 64 11.71 -0.68 -5.25
C ILE A 64 13.00 -0.36 -6.01
N ALA A 65 13.45 0.90 -6.00
CA ALA A 65 14.70 1.30 -6.63
C ALA A 65 15.92 0.59 -6.00
N ALA A 66 15.94 0.40 -4.68
CA ALA A 66 17.00 -0.32 -3.99
C ALA A 66 17.00 -1.82 -4.32
N ARG A 67 15.82 -2.40 -4.59
CA ARG A 67 15.68 -3.81 -4.99
C ARG A 67 16.14 -4.06 -6.42
N TYR A 68 15.98 -3.07 -7.31
CA TYR A 68 16.40 -3.14 -8.72
C TYR A 68 17.33 -1.97 -9.09
N PRO A 69 18.55 -1.91 -8.52
CA PRO A 69 19.44 -0.74 -8.63
C PRO A 69 20.00 -0.50 -10.05
N SER A 70 19.93 -1.51 -10.91
CA SER A 70 20.47 -1.48 -12.27
C SER A 70 19.43 -2.00 -13.27
N PRO A 71 18.42 -1.19 -13.65
CA PRO A 71 17.27 -1.62 -14.47
C PRO A 71 17.64 -2.37 -15.76
N ALA A 72 18.76 -2.01 -16.38
CA ALA A 72 19.24 -2.65 -17.61
C ALA A 72 19.58 -4.16 -17.44
N ASP A 73 19.95 -4.59 -16.24
CA ASP A 73 20.42 -5.95 -15.96
C ASP A 73 19.28 -6.97 -15.85
N TYR A 74 18.05 -6.49 -15.63
CA TYR A 74 16.88 -7.33 -15.36
C TYR A 74 16.06 -7.66 -16.61
N GLY A 75 16.33 -7.01 -17.74
CA GLY A 75 15.68 -7.28 -19.02
C GLY A 75 14.16 -7.04 -19.01
N SER A 76 13.45 -7.72 -19.93
CA SER A 76 12.02 -7.46 -20.20
C SER A 76 11.06 -7.86 -19.06
N VAL A 77 11.54 -8.55 -18.03
CA VAL A 77 10.74 -8.98 -16.86
C VAL A 77 10.69 -7.91 -15.76
N LEU A 78 11.59 -6.91 -15.80
CA LEU A 78 11.67 -5.88 -14.77
C LEU A 78 10.33 -5.20 -14.46
N PRO A 79 9.51 -4.77 -15.45
CA PRO A 79 8.23 -4.10 -15.14
C PRO A 79 7.26 -4.97 -14.35
N MET A 80 7.25 -6.29 -14.60
CA MET A 80 6.47 -7.25 -13.82
C MET A 80 6.99 -7.34 -12.38
N CYS A 81 8.31 -7.41 -12.20
CA CYS A 81 8.96 -7.50 -10.89
C CYS A 81 8.76 -6.23 -10.05
N GLU A 82 8.89 -5.04 -10.63
CA GLU A 82 8.61 -3.76 -9.97
C GLU A 82 7.14 -3.63 -9.60
N SER A 83 6.23 -4.00 -10.52
CA SER A 83 4.79 -3.97 -10.24
C SER A 83 4.41 -4.93 -9.12
N GLY A 84 5.03 -6.12 -9.07
CA GLY A 84 4.83 -7.09 -7.99
C GLY A 84 5.26 -6.54 -6.63
N GLU A 85 6.43 -5.90 -6.55
CA GLU A 85 6.91 -5.28 -5.32
C GLU A 85 6.03 -4.10 -4.89
N TYR A 86 5.65 -3.25 -5.84
CA TYR A 86 4.71 -2.17 -5.61
C TYR A 86 3.40 -2.69 -5.01
N GLU A 87 2.83 -3.74 -5.60
CA GLU A 87 1.59 -4.36 -5.11
C GLU A 87 1.77 -4.88 -3.68
N GLN A 88 2.86 -5.61 -3.41
CA GLN A 88 3.12 -6.19 -2.09
C GLN A 88 3.23 -5.11 -1.01
N LEU A 89 4.09 -4.12 -1.21
CA LEU A 89 4.26 -3.01 -0.27
C LEU A 89 2.94 -2.26 -0.04
N THR A 90 2.16 -2.06 -1.10
CA THR A 90 0.86 -1.39 -1.03
C THR A 90 -0.15 -2.20 -0.22
N ARG A 91 -0.20 -3.52 -0.40
CA ARG A 91 -1.06 -4.42 0.39
C ARG A 91 -0.67 -4.46 1.87
N ASP A 92 0.62 -4.44 2.17
CA ASP A 92 1.07 -4.38 3.56
C ASP A 92 0.74 -3.04 4.21
N ARG A 93 0.83 -1.95 3.44
CA ARG A 93 0.36 -0.65 3.92
C ARG A 93 -1.14 -0.63 4.16
N ILE A 94 -1.95 -1.23 3.29
CA ILE A 94 -3.40 -1.38 3.52
C ILE A 94 -3.67 -2.05 4.87
N LYS A 95 -2.96 -3.15 5.20
CA LYS A 95 -3.12 -3.82 6.50
C LYS A 95 -2.78 -2.88 7.66
N GLN A 96 -1.69 -2.12 7.56
CA GLN A 96 -1.32 -1.12 8.58
C GLN A 96 -2.38 -0.03 8.73
N LEU A 97 -2.97 0.44 7.64
CA LEU A 97 -4.01 1.47 7.68
C LEU A 97 -5.34 0.94 8.23
N ASN A 98 -5.68 -0.32 7.95
CA ASN A 98 -6.88 -0.97 8.46
C ASN A 98 -6.92 -1.08 9.99
N ALA A 99 -5.77 -1.06 10.67
CA ALA A 99 -5.74 -1.00 12.14
C ALA A 99 -6.47 0.25 12.70
N TRP A 100 -6.50 1.37 11.97
CA TRP A 100 -7.32 2.55 12.33
C TRP A 100 -8.82 2.40 12.05
N ILE A 101 -9.24 1.31 11.40
CA ILE A 101 -10.64 1.00 11.09
C ILE A 101 -11.14 -0.13 12.00
N GLU A 102 -10.34 -1.19 12.16
CA GLU A 102 -10.69 -2.38 12.95
C GLU A 102 -10.56 -2.13 14.46
N GLY A 103 -9.62 -1.26 14.85
CA GLY A 103 -9.32 -0.96 16.24
C GLY A 103 -8.52 -2.04 16.95
N THR A 104 -8.27 -1.82 18.23
CA THR A 104 -7.49 -2.68 19.13
C THR A 104 -8.31 -3.21 20.30
N GLU A 105 -7.81 -4.23 20.99
CA GLU A 105 -8.44 -4.79 22.19
C GLU A 105 -8.34 -3.84 23.39
N GLU A 106 -9.28 -3.99 24.34
CA GLU A 106 -9.26 -3.22 25.58
C GLU A 106 -8.09 -3.61 26.48
N GLY A 107 -7.34 -2.60 26.93
CA GLY A 107 -6.18 -2.77 27.82
C GLY A 107 -4.81 -2.60 27.17
N ASP A 108 -4.73 -2.44 25.84
CA ASP A 108 -3.47 -2.09 25.18
C ASP A 108 -3.14 -0.59 25.38
N VAL A 109 -2.35 -0.30 26.41
CA VAL A 109 -1.89 1.07 26.73
C VAL A 109 -0.93 1.66 25.70
N CYS A 110 -0.41 0.84 24.79
CA CYS A 110 0.48 1.25 23.71
C CYS A 110 -0.24 1.41 22.35
N ALA A 111 -1.57 1.23 22.31
CA ALA A 111 -2.37 1.31 21.09
C ALA A 111 -2.36 2.70 20.41
N GLY A 112 -1.99 3.75 21.15
CA GLY A 112 -1.87 5.10 20.61
C GLY A 112 -3.19 5.62 20.01
N SER A 113 -3.16 6.00 18.73
CA SER A 113 -4.32 6.58 18.03
C SER A 113 -5.30 5.56 17.42
N TYR A 114 -5.10 4.26 17.64
CA TYR A 114 -6.05 3.25 17.15
C TYR A 114 -7.38 3.34 17.92
N PRO A 115 -8.54 3.18 17.26
CA PRO A 115 -9.81 3.11 17.95
C PRO A 115 -9.89 1.80 18.76
N MET A 116 -10.86 1.72 19.67
CA MET A 116 -11.17 0.48 20.38
C MET A 116 -12.05 -0.40 19.49
N SER A 117 -11.73 -1.69 19.40
CA SER A 117 -12.55 -2.65 18.66
C SER A 117 -13.91 -2.82 19.35
N GLY A 118 -14.99 -2.86 18.57
CA GLY A 118 -16.35 -3.13 19.07
C GLY A 118 -17.17 -1.92 19.55
N ARG A 119 -16.83 -0.70 19.13
CA ARG A 119 -17.72 0.48 19.23
C ARG A 119 -18.54 0.71 17.97
#